data_AF-G5E1N0-F1
#
_entry.id   AF-G5E1N0-F1
#
_cell.length_a   1.000
_cell.length_b   1.000
_cell.length_c   1.000
_cell.angle_alpha   90.00
_cell.angle_beta   90.00
_cell.angle_gamma   90.00
#
_symmetry.space_group_name_H-M   'P 1'
#
loop_
_entity.id
_entity.type
_entity.pdbx_description
1 polymer ?
#
loop_
_entity_poly.entity_id
_entity_poly.type
_entity_poly.pdbx_seq_one_letter_code
_entity_poly.pdbx_strand_id
1 'polypeptide(L)'
;EEHLEKFIENIRQLGIIVSDFQPSSQAGLNQKLNFMITGLQDIDKCRQQLHDITVPLEVFDYIDQGRNPQLYTKECLERALAK
;
A
#
# COMPACT_ATOMS: atom_id res chain seq x y z
N GLU A 1 2.74 4.98 -8.35
CA GLU A 1 3.30 4.46 -7.08
C GLU A 1 3.58 5.55 -6.05
N GLU A 2 4.04 6.75 -6.46
CA GLU A 2 4.39 7.87 -5.54
C GLU A 2 3.40 8.12 -4.38
N HIS A 3 2.09 8.16 -4.65
CA HIS A 3 1.08 8.37 -3.60
C HIS A 3 1.09 7.27 -2.52
N LEU A 4 1.30 6.02 -2.92
CA LEU A 4 1.34 4.87 -2.00
C LEU A 4 2.62 4.90 -1.16
N GLU A 5 3.77 5.17 -1.77
CA GLU A 5 5.05 5.29 -1.07
C GLU A 5 5.03 6.43 -0.06
N LYS A 6 4.53 7.59 -0.46
CA LYS A 6 4.35 8.76 0.42
C LYS A 6 3.39 8.46 1.57
N PHE A 7 2.33 7.69 1.31
CA PHE A 7 1.37 7.29 2.34
C PHE A 7 2.02 6.34 3.37
N ILE A 8 2.76 5.34 2.92
CA ILE A 8 3.53 4.42 3.79
C ILE A 8 4.53 5.21 4.65
N GLU A 9 5.25 6.17 4.05
CA GLU A 9 6.20 7.01 4.78
C GLU A 9 5.51 7.89 5.83
N ASN A 10 4.32 8.43 5.52
CA ASN A 10 3.53 9.17 6.51
C ASN A 10 3.08 8.28 7.68
N ILE A 11 2.71 7.03 7.43
CA ILE A 11 2.40 6.04 8.49
C ILE A 11 3.63 5.82 9.38
N ARG A 12 4.80 5.60 8.77
CA ARG A 12 6.05 5.39 9.52
C ARG A 12 6.37 6.58 10.42
N GLN A 13 6.28 7.80 9.90
CA GLN A 13 6.51 9.03 10.66
C GLN A 13 5.48 9.23 11.78
N LEU A 14 4.21 8.91 11.52
CA LEU A 14 3.17 8.92 12.54
C LEU A 14 3.49 7.92 13.66
N GLY A 15 3.94 6.71 13.32
CA GLY A 15 4.38 5.71 14.28
C GLY A 15 5.51 6.20 15.19
N ILE A 16 6.49 6.92 14.63
CA ILE A 16 7.57 7.53 15.41
C ILE A 16 7.02 8.55 16.41
N ILE A 17 6.16 9.48 15.96
CA ILE A 17 5.57 10.52 16.82
C ILE A 17 4.77 9.91 17.96
N VAL A 18 4.00 8.85 17.69
CA VAL A 18 3.18 8.17 18.70
C VAL A 18 4.04 7.34 19.66
N SER A 19 5.14 6.75 19.18
CA SER A 19 6.05 5.94 20.02
C SER A 19 6.82 6.76 21.07
N ASP A 20 7.12 8.03 20.79
CA ASP A 20 7.78 8.97 21.71
C ASP A 20 7.03 10.31 21.71
N PHE A 21 5.79 10.26 22.17
CA PHE A 21 4.94 11.44 22.17
C PHE A 21 5.35 12.44 23.26
N GLN A 22 5.51 13.71 22.85
CA GLN A 22 5.73 14.84 23.75
C GLN A 22 4.60 15.87 23.54
N PRO A 23 4.21 16.67 24.53
CA PRO A 23 3.14 17.67 24.38
C PRO A 23 3.38 18.66 23.22
N SER A 24 4.64 19.01 22.96
CA SER A 24 5.04 19.85 21.82
C SER A 24 4.79 19.19 20.45
N SER A 25 4.71 17.85 20.40
CA SER A 25 4.48 17.06 19.19
C SER A 25 3.01 17.04 18.75
N GLN A 26 2.07 17.50 19.58
CA GLN A 26 0.63 17.44 19.30
C GLN A 26 0.23 18.08 17.96
N ALA A 27 0.82 19.24 17.63
CA ALA A 27 0.55 19.91 16.37
C ALA A 27 1.01 19.08 15.17
N GLY A 28 2.21 18.49 15.26
CA GLY A 28 2.76 17.61 14.23
C GLY A 28 1.96 16.30 14.08
N LEU A 29 1.49 15.74 15.19
CA LEU A 29 0.58 14.59 15.20
C LEU A 29 -0.71 14.88 14.45
N ASN A 30 -1.39 16.00 14.79
CA ASN A 30 -2.63 16.41 14.12
C ASN A 30 -2.41 16.64 12.62
N GLN A 31 -1.30 17.26 12.24
CA GLN A 31 -0.95 17.45 10.84
C GLN A 31 -0.76 16.11 10.11
N LYS A 32 -0.07 15.14 10.74
CA LYS A 32 0.11 13.80 10.16
C LYS A 32 -1.18 13.04 10.02
N LEU A 33 -2.10 13.14 10.98
CA LEU A 33 -3.44 12.55 10.86
C LEU A 33 -4.22 13.15 9.68
N ASN A 34 -4.14 14.46 9.46
CA ASN A 34 -4.75 15.08 8.28
C ASN A 34 -4.10 14.56 6.98
N PHE A 35 -2.78 14.40 6.93
CA PHE A 35 -2.10 13.81 5.78
C PHE A 35 -2.48 12.34 5.54
N MET A 36 -2.80 11.58 6.58
CA MET A 36 -3.34 10.23 6.44
C MET A 36 -4.70 10.25 5.72
N ILE A 37 -5.59 11.16 6.12
CA ILE A 37 -6.91 11.31 5.51
C ILE A 37 -6.76 11.69 4.03
N THR A 38 -5.98 12.74 3.73
CA THR A 38 -5.74 13.18 2.34
C THR A 38 -5.04 12.09 1.52
N GLY A 39 -4.06 11.39 2.09
CA GLY A 39 -3.35 10.31 1.41
C GLY A 39 -4.25 9.17 0.99
N LEU A 40 -5.18 8.75 1.86
CA LEU A 40 -6.20 7.75 1.51
C LEU A 40 -7.13 8.24 0.38
N GLN A 41 -7.55 9.49 0.44
CA GLN A 41 -8.39 10.10 -0.62
C GLN A 41 -7.66 10.16 -1.96
N ASP A 42 -6.36 10.46 -1.96
CA ASP A 42 -5.56 10.52 -3.18
C ASP A 42 -5.32 9.12 -3.77
N ILE A 43 -5.08 8.11 -2.92
CA ILE A 43 -4.99 6.71 -3.35
C ILE A 43 -6.31 6.24 -3.98
N ASP A 44 -7.47 6.58 -3.38
CA ASP A 44 -8.78 6.20 -3.94
C ASP A 44 -9.01 6.86 -5.31
N LYS A 45 -8.61 8.12 -5.51
CA LYS A 45 -8.68 8.78 -6.83
C LYS A 45 -7.84 8.07 -7.88
N CYS A 46 -6.67 7.51 -7.51
CA CYS A 46 -5.83 6.75 -8.43
C CYS A 46 -6.54 5.50 -8.99
N ARG A 47 -7.54 4.95 -8.29
CA ARG A 47 -8.32 3.78 -8.75
C ARG A 47 -8.89 3.98 -10.15
N GLN A 48 -9.33 5.20 -10.49
CA GLN A 48 -9.90 5.51 -11.80
C GLN A 48 -8.91 5.29 -12.95
N GLN A 49 -7.61 5.40 -12.67
CA GLN A 49 -6.55 5.19 -13.66
C GLN A 49 -6.27 3.70 -13.95
N LEU A 50 -6.81 2.79 -13.13
CA LEU A 50 -6.54 1.35 -13.17
C LEU A 50 -7.77 0.53 -13.62
N HIS A 51 -8.77 1.17 -14.24
CA HIS A 51 -10.05 0.55 -14.57
C HIS A 51 -9.96 -0.68 -15.49
N ASP A 52 -8.94 -0.72 -16.36
CA ASP A 52 -8.73 -1.83 -17.29
C ASP A 52 -7.83 -2.95 -16.73
N ILE A 53 -7.39 -2.83 -15.48
CA ILE A 53 -6.50 -3.81 -14.84
C ILE A 53 -7.33 -4.75 -13.97
N THR A 54 -7.30 -6.04 -14.32
CA THR A 54 -7.87 -7.10 -13.49
C THR A 54 -6.76 -7.85 -12.77
N VAL A 55 -6.83 -7.92 -11.45
CA VAL A 55 -5.89 -8.69 -10.63
C VAL A 55 -6.53 -10.05 -10.31
N PRO A 56 -5.91 -11.19 -10.69
CA PRO A 56 -6.40 -12.50 -10.32
C PRO A 56 -6.44 -12.67 -8.81
N LEU A 57 -7.51 -13.27 -8.28
CA LEU A 57 -7.71 -13.39 -6.83
C LEU A 57 -6.62 -14.24 -6.18
N GLU A 58 -6.10 -15.22 -6.91
CA GLU A 58 -5.04 -16.13 -6.50
C GLU A 58 -3.73 -15.40 -6.19
N VAL A 59 -3.52 -14.19 -6.71
CA VAL A 59 -2.35 -13.37 -6.39
C VAL A 59 -2.38 -12.91 -4.93
N PHE A 60 -3.58 -12.71 -4.34
CA PHE A 60 -3.70 -12.29 -2.94
C PHE A 60 -3.12 -13.33 -1.98
N ASP A 61 -3.25 -14.63 -2.27
CA ASP A 61 -2.65 -15.69 -1.45
C ASP A 61 -1.11 -15.55 -1.34
N TYR A 62 -0.45 -15.08 -2.40
CA TYR A 62 1.00 -14.83 -2.37
C TYR A 62 1.30 -13.60 -1.51
N ILE A 63 0.53 -12.51 -1.69
CA ILE A 63 0.72 -11.25 -0.96
C ILE A 63 0.52 -11.45 0.55
N ASP A 64 -0.59 -12.09 0.95
CA ASP A 64 -0.96 -12.29 2.35
C ASP A 64 0.03 -13.21 3.09
N GLN A 65 0.68 -14.13 2.36
CA GLN A 65 1.75 -14.98 2.88
C GLN A 65 3.13 -14.31 2.83
N GLY A 66 3.23 -13.05 2.37
CA GLY A 66 4.50 -12.34 2.19
C GLY A 66 5.39 -12.91 1.08
N ARG A 67 4.83 -13.70 0.16
CA ARG A 67 5.52 -14.26 -1.01
C ARG A 67 5.51 -13.26 -2.15
N ASN A 68 6.51 -13.36 -3.03
CA ASN A 68 6.58 -12.52 -4.24
C ASN A 68 5.41 -12.87 -5.21
N PRO A 69 4.55 -11.89 -5.58
CA PRO A 69 3.45 -12.08 -6.53
C PRO A 69 3.89 -12.58 -7.92
N GLN A 70 5.13 -12.33 -8.33
CA GLN A 70 5.66 -12.80 -9.62
C GLN A 70 5.76 -14.32 -9.71
N LEU A 71 5.75 -15.02 -8.57
CA LEU A 71 5.69 -16.48 -8.53
C LEU A 71 4.37 -17.00 -9.12
N TYR A 72 3.25 -16.31 -8.90
CA TYR A 72 1.98 -16.64 -9.56
C TYR A 72 2.12 -16.61 -11.08
N THR A 73 2.70 -15.52 -11.61
CA THR A 73 2.92 -15.37 -13.06
C THR A 73 3.80 -16.50 -13.60
N LYS A 74 4.87 -16.85 -12.89
CA LYS A 74 5.76 -17.96 -13.26
C LYS A 74 4.99 -19.29 -13.32
N GLU A 75 4.24 -19.63 -12.27
CA GLU A 75 3.47 -20.88 -12.20
C GLU A 75 2.38 -20.95 -13.28
N CYS A 76 1.76 -19.82 -13.63
CA CYS A 76 0.81 -19.75 -14.75
C CYS A 76 1.48 -20.06 -16.09
N LEU A 77 2.66 -19.50 -16.35
CA LEU A 77 3.42 -19.77 -17.56
C LEU A 77 3.87 -21.24 -17.64
N GLU A 78 4.38 -21.80 -16.54
CA GLU A 78 4.80 -23.20 -16.47
C GLU A 78 3.63 -24.16 -16.71
N ARG A 79 2.47 -23.89 -16.10
CA ARG A 79 1.25 -24.68 -16.34
C ARG A 79 0.73 -24.58 -17.78
N ALA A 80 0.90 -23.42 -18.42
CA ALA A 80 0.50 -23.25 -19.82
C ALA A 80 1.43 -24.00 -20.78
N LEU A 81 2.74 -24.05 -20.49
CA LEU A 81 3.72 -24.80 -21.29
C LEU A 81 3.62 -26.32 -21.11
N ALA A 82 3.16 -26.78 -19.94
CA ALA A 82 2.96 -28.20 -19.65
C ALA A 82 1.66 -28.78 -20.24
N LYS A 83 0.81 -27.94 -20.85
CA LYS A 83 -0.41 -28.32 -21.56
C LYS A 83 -0.17 -28.33 -23.06
#